data_AF-A0A6C2YPC7-F1
#
_entry.id   AF-A0A6C2YPC7-F1
#
_cell.length_a   1.000
_cell.length_b   1.000
_cell.length_c   1.000
_cell.angle_alpha   90.00
_cell.angle_beta   90.00
_cell.angle_gamma   90.00
#
_symmetry.space_group_name_H-M   'P 1'
#
loop_
_entity.id
_entity.type
_entity.pdbx_description
1 polymer ?
#
loop_
_entity_poly.entity_id
_entity_poly.type
_entity_poly.pdbx_seq_one_letter_code
_entity_poly.pdbx_strand_id
1 'polypeptide(L)'
;MKCIRCGHDSNYPQRSNRTCPKCQGKFAFEPREGDPISDAGFEQAIRTVSSDGSIAFLEDHLYYDVCRRKARKATSIVVLIILGAIIAGITAFATAKGHPHLIVIAVIPLAILAIGLLSRVRARYLSLTPTAFELLLQRWCDTHGRPERLIRSPMLAETAPQLETDIADYSFDRAVICDRPDTVDFLIANQFHFENNCAVLTVDGYPSGPFKLIRGMLQQNPELQVVTLHDCTPEGCALAHRIATDPEWFGGRKLRILDLGLRPDQAMAFSGSFSAAIPAEEMQPPAIRPHEAKWLNDFSLGLAVIRPEAMLKRVFQAINRNAAQPSTEATAEAAGASAPMPWIIPLGGGGSGSGNDSVVEFDQQSLMQDKVRDGDDLIDGLGVDSFG
;
A
#
# COMPACT_ATOMS: atom_id res chain seq x y z
N MET A 1 29.71 3.11 8.77
CA MET A 1 28.63 2.27 8.21
C MET A 1 28.91 0.84 8.63
N LYS A 2 27.88 0.16 9.14
CA LYS A 2 27.99 -1.21 9.62
C LYS A 2 28.05 -2.20 8.45
N CYS A 3 29.01 -3.11 8.47
CA CYS A 3 29.09 -4.21 7.52
C CYS A 3 28.04 -5.27 7.83
N ILE A 4 27.20 -5.61 6.85
CA ILE A 4 26.13 -6.60 6.99
C ILE A 4 26.65 -8.02 7.23
N ARG A 5 27.87 -8.32 6.76
CA ARG A 5 28.48 -9.66 6.86
C ARG A 5 29.16 -9.93 8.20
N CYS A 6 29.83 -8.93 8.78
CA CYS A 6 30.65 -9.11 9.98
C CYS A 6 30.32 -8.16 11.14
N GLY A 7 29.33 -7.28 10.97
CA GLY A 7 28.89 -6.31 11.97
C GLY A 7 29.88 -5.18 12.29
N HIS A 8 31.06 -5.14 11.65
CA HIS A 8 32.07 -4.11 11.90
C HIS A 8 31.60 -2.74 11.40
N ASP A 9 31.68 -1.73 12.28
CA ASP A 9 31.47 -0.35 11.87
C ASP A 9 32.78 0.25 11.33
N SER A 10 32.71 0.80 10.13
CA SER A 10 33.85 1.37 9.42
C SER A 10 33.56 2.79 8.97
N ASN A 11 34.53 3.69 9.15
CA ASN A 11 34.49 5.05 8.64
C ASN A 11 34.80 5.07 7.14
N TYR A 12 34.37 6.13 6.44
CA TYR A 12 34.56 6.24 4.98
C TYR A 12 36.02 6.06 4.53
N PRO A 13 37.04 6.68 5.16
CA PRO A 13 38.44 6.48 4.74
C PRO A 13 38.95 5.05 4.91
N GLN A 14 38.32 4.25 5.77
CA GLN A 14 38.71 2.85 6.03
C GLN A 14 38.12 1.87 4.99
N ARG A 15 37.20 2.34 4.13
CA ARG A 15 36.51 1.54 3.12
C ARG A 15 37.10 1.78 1.74
N SER A 16 38.41 1.57 1.58
CA SER A 16 39.04 1.68 0.27
C SER A 16 38.35 0.70 -0.72
N ASN A 17 38.05 1.19 -1.91
CA ASN A 17 37.38 0.43 -2.98
C ASN A 17 36.04 -0.24 -2.56
N ARG A 18 35.27 0.39 -1.66
CA ARG A 18 33.99 -0.14 -1.16
C ARG A 18 34.14 -1.54 -0.53
N THR A 19 35.21 -1.78 0.21
CA THR A 19 35.41 -3.04 0.94
C THR A 19 35.43 -2.84 2.45
N CYS A 20 34.99 -3.85 3.19
CA CYS A 20 35.08 -3.83 4.65
C CYS A 20 36.52 -4.12 5.08
N PRO A 21 37.15 -3.29 5.94
CA PRO A 21 38.53 -3.51 6.36
C PRO A 21 38.72 -4.80 7.19
N LYS A 22 37.66 -5.31 7.83
CA LYS A 22 37.71 -6.52 8.68
C LYS A 22 37.52 -7.81 7.88
N CYS A 23 36.43 -7.92 7.10
CA CYS A 23 36.09 -9.15 6.39
C CYS A 23 36.39 -9.12 4.89
N GLN A 24 36.87 -7.99 4.35
CA GLN A 24 37.14 -7.77 2.92
C GLN A 24 35.92 -7.94 2.00
N GLY A 25 34.71 -8.05 2.57
CA GLY A 25 33.46 -8.09 1.81
C GLY A 25 33.20 -6.76 1.10
N LYS A 26 32.73 -6.82 -0.14
CA LYS A 26 32.33 -5.65 -0.92
C LYS A 26 31.01 -5.07 -0.40
N PHE A 27 30.90 -3.74 -0.42
CA PHE A 27 29.67 -3.01 -0.21
C PHE A 27 28.99 -2.73 -1.56
N ALA A 28 27.66 -2.89 -1.60
CA ALA A 28 26.87 -2.60 -2.79
C ALA A 28 26.69 -1.08 -2.99
N PHE A 29 26.53 -0.36 -1.88
CA PHE A 29 26.17 1.05 -1.85
C PHE A 29 27.11 1.90 -0.99
N GLU A 30 27.42 3.11 -1.46
CA GLU A 30 28.21 4.11 -0.74
C GLU A 30 27.49 5.47 -0.77
N PRO A 31 26.76 5.85 0.30
CA PRO A 31 25.99 7.10 0.32
C PRO A 31 26.83 8.37 0.11
N ARG A 32 28.12 8.36 0.47
CA ARG A 32 29.00 9.52 0.21
C ARG A 32 29.34 9.69 -1.27
N GLU A 33 29.16 8.64 -2.07
CA GLU A 33 29.34 8.65 -3.53
C GLU A 33 28.01 8.86 -4.27
N GLY A 34 26.93 9.20 -3.55
CA GLY A 34 25.64 9.56 -4.14
C GLY A 34 24.57 8.47 -4.09
N ASP A 35 24.86 7.28 -3.53
CA ASP A 35 23.83 6.25 -3.37
C ASP A 35 22.75 6.70 -2.35
N PRO A 36 21.46 6.42 -2.62
CA PRO A 36 20.37 6.92 -1.78
C PRO A 36 20.27 6.21 -0.42
N ILE A 37 20.91 5.04 -0.27
CA ILE A 37 20.84 4.19 0.91
C ILE A 37 22.15 3.42 1.08
N SER A 38 22.50 3.07 2.32
CA SER A 38 23.65 2.20 2.64
C SER A 38 23.23 0.73 2.64
N ASP A 39 24.17 -0.20 2.50
CA ASP A 39 23.92 -1.66 2.61
C ASP A 39 23.08 -2.04 3.83
N ALA A 40 23.46 -1.60 5.03
CA ALA A 40 22.71 -1.89 6.25
C ALA A 40 21.27 -1.32 6.22
N GLY A 41 21.05 -0.22 5.50
CA GLY A 41 19.73 0.38 5.36
C GLY A 41 18.85 -0.41 4.40
N PHE A 42 19.45 -0.93 3.32
CA PHE A 42 18.77 -1.78 2.35
C PHE A 42 18.50 -3.18 2.91
N GLU A 43 19.44 -3.75 3.66
CA GLU A 43 19.24 -5.00 4.41
C GLU A 43 18.07 -4.86 5.40
N GLN A 44 18.02 -3.76 6.15
CA GLN A 44 16.91 -3.51 7.06
C GLN A 44 15.59 -3.35 6.31
N ALA A 45 15.59 -2.76 5.11
CA ALA A 45 14.40 -2.69 4.27
C ALA A 45 13.92 -4.09 3.87
N ILE A 46 14.83 -4.96 3.41
CA ILE A 46 14.54 -6.37 3.10
C ILE A 46 13.95 -7.09 4.32
N ARG A 47 14.57 -6.96 5.50
CA ARG A 47 14.09 -7.58 6.75
C ARG A 47 12.68 -7.09 7.11
N THR A 48 12.44 -5.78 6.99
CA THR A 48 11.12 -5.19 7.26
C THR A 48 10.04 -5.70 6.30
N VAL A 49 10.31 -5.79 4.99
CA VAL A 49 9.29 -6.26 4.04
C VAL A 49 9.08 -7.77 4.07
N SER A 50 10.11 -8.53 4.42
CA SER A 50 10.02 -9.99 4.57
C SER A 50 9.52 -10.46 5.95
N SER A 51 9.27 -9.54 6.88
CA SER A 51 9.01 -9.84 8.30
C SER A 51 10.04 -10.86 8.83
N ASP A 52 11.31 -10.47 8.72
CA ASP A 52 12.51 -11.26 9.07
C ASP A 52 12.57 -12.63 8.36
N GLY A 53 12.14 -12.69 7.09
CA GLY A 53 12.21 -13.88 6.24
C GLY A 53 10.99 -14.82 6.33
N SER A 54 9.98 -14.46 7.13
CA SER A 54 8.76 -15.27 7.27
C SER A 54 7.82 -15.16 6.07
N ILE A 55 7.80 -14.01 5.39
CA ILE A 55 6.84 -13.67 4.34
C ILE A 55 7.56 -13.40 3.01
N ALA A 56 6.98 -13.89 1.92
CA ALA A 56 7.38 -13.56 0.56
C ALA A 56 6.87 -12.19 0.14
N PHE A 57 7.68 -11.43 -0.59
CA PHE A 57 7.40 -10.03 -0.90
C PHE A 57 7.79 -9.67 -2.34
N LEU A 58 7.18 -8.61 -2.86
CA LEU A 58 7.41 -8.10 -4.22
C LEU A 58 8.55 -7.06 -4.24
N GLU A 59 9.14 -6.84 -5.41
CA GLU A 59 10.08 -5.74 -5.65
C GLU A 59 9.45 -4.37 -5.31
N ASP A 60 8.18 -4.16 -5.63
CA ASP A 60 7.44 -2.94 -5.33
C ASP A 60 7.35 -2.67 -3.81
N HIS A 61 7.16 -3.71 -2.99
CA HIS A 61 7.13 -3.56 -1.53
C HIS A 61 8.48 -3.05 -1.01
N LEU A 62 9.58 -3.60 -1.52
CA LEU A 62 10.93 -3.18 -1.16
C LEU A 62 11.21 -1.74 -1.66
N TYR A 63 10.76 -1.41 -2.87
CA TYR A 63 10.85 -0.06 -3.43
C TYR A 63 10.18 0.98 -2.53
N TYR A 64 8.95 0.74 -2.10
CA TYR A 64 8.22 1.66 -1.22
C TYR A 64 8.89 1.79 0.16
N ASP A 65 9.44 0.72 0.74
CA ASP A 65 10.13 0.80 2.03
C ASP A 65 11.45 1.60 1.93
N VAL A 66 12.21 1.43 0.84
CA VAL A 66 13.42 2.24 0.56
C VAL A 66 13.05 3.71 0.39
N CYS A 67 12.00 4.04 -0.35
CA CYS A 67 11.50 5.41 -0.49
C CYS A 67 11.10 6.02 0.87
N ARG A 68 10.38 5.25 1.70
CA ARG A 68 9.95 5.67 3.04
C ARG A 68 11.13 6.02 3.94
N ARG A 69 12.20 5.23 3.91
CA ARG A 69 13.43 5.47 4.68
C ARG A 69 14.17 6.73 4.23
N LYS A 70 14.17 7.02 2.92
CA LYS A 70 14.77 8.25 2.39
C LYS A 70 13.96 9.48 2.82
N ALA A 71 12.63 9.40 2.78
CA ALA A 71 11.76 10.50 3.19
C ALA A 71 11.92 10.90 4.67
N ARG A 72 12.12 9.93 5.58
CA ARG A 72 12.34 10.19 7.02
C ARG A 72 13.58 11.04 7.33
N LYS A 73 14.56 11.10 6.42
CA LYS A 73 15.77 11.92 6.58
C LYS A 73 15.58 13.39 6.18
N ALA A 74 14.45 13.73 5.54
CA ALA A 74 14.14 15.10 5.14
C ALA A 74 13.51 15.88 6.31
N THR A 75 14.40 16.50 7.11
CA THR A 75 14.15 17.64 8.01
C THR A 75 13.01 17.48 9.03
N SER A 76 13.39 17.18 10.28
CA SER A 76 12.46 17.17 11.43
C SER A 76 11.67 18.48 11.50
N ILE A 77 10.34 18.36 11.59
CA ILE A 77 9.41 19.49 11.77
C ILE A 77 9.87 20.42 12.90
N VAL A 78 10.48 19.85 13.93
CA VAL A 78 11.03 20.56 15.09
C VAL A 78 12.08 21.60 14.67
N VAL A 79 12.96 21.30 13.71
CA VAL A 79 13.99 22.24 13.24
C VAL A 79 13.36 23.46 12.56
N LEU A 80 12.30 23.26 11.77
CA LEU A 80 11.60 24.38 11.11
C LEU A 80 10.79 25.21 12.11
N ILE A 81 10.19 24.59 13.13
CA ILE A 81 9.48 25.31 14.20
C ILE A 81 10.45 26.16 15.02
N ILE A 82 11.60 25.57 15.42
CA ILE A 82 12.64 26.29 16.17
C ILE A 82 13.16 27.47 15.34
N LEU A 83 13.47 27.23 14.05
CA LEU A 83 13.92 28.30 13.16
C LEU A 83 12.84 29.39 13.00
N GLY A 84 11.58 29.02 12.84
CA GLY A 84 10.45 29.95 12.77
C GLY A 84 10.29 30.79 14.04
N ALA A 85 10.42 30.18 15.21
CA ALA A 85 10.34 30.89 16.50
C ALA A 85 11.50 31.86 16.69
N ILE A 86 12.73 31.48 16.29
CA ILE A 86 13.90 32.36 16.33
C ILE A 86 13.70 33.56 15.40
N ILE A 87 13.20 33.34 14.17
CA ILE A 87 12.90 34.42 13.23
C ILE A 87 11.91 35.40 13.85
N ALA A 88 10.77 34.90 14.35
CA ALA A 88 9.73 35.74 14.95
C ALA A 88 10.24 36.57 16.15
N GLY A 89 11.11 35.98 16.98
CA GLY A 89 11.75 36.68 18.08
C GLY A 89 12.67 37.81 17.62
N ILE A 90 13.49 37.58 16.58
CA ILE A 90 14.39 38.59 16.02
C ILE A 90 13.61 39.75 15.39
N THR A 91 12.54 39.47 14.62
CA THR A 91 11.71 40.53 14.04
C THR A 91 11.00 41.36 15.09
N ALA A 92 10.44 40.72 16.13
CA ALA A 92 9.76 41.44 17.22
C ALA A 92 10.72 42.34 18.01
N PHE A 93 11.97 41.88 18.24
CA PHE A 93 12.99 42.68 18.91
C PHE A 93 13.45 43.88 18.05
N ALA A 94 13.64 43.66 16.74
CA ALA A 94 14.09 44.69 15.81
C ALA A 94 13.09 45.84 15.64
N THR A 95 11.79 45.53 15.58
CA THR A 95 10.72 46.53 15.47
C THR A 95 10.58 47.34 16.75
N ALA A 96 10.69 46.69 17.92
CA ALA A 96 10.64 47.37 19.22
C ALA A 96 11.80 48.36 19.45
N LYS A 97 12.97 48.11 18.86
CA LYS A 97 14.20 48.91 19.05
C LYS A 97 14.52 49.89 17.91
N GLY A 98 13.70 49.94 16.85
CA GLY A 98 13.89 50.89 15.75
C GLY A 98 15.15 50.63 14.92
N HIS A 99 15.56 49.36 14.79
CA HIS A 99 16.75 48.95 14.03
C HIS A 99 16.35 48.26 12.72
N PRO A 100 16.05 49.01 11.63
CA PRO A 100 15.52 48.44 10.40
C PRO A 100 16.52 47.55 9.65
N HIS A 101 17.82 47.68 9.91
CA HIS A 101 18.85 46.81 9.31
C HIS A 101 18.76 45.35 9.74
N LEU A 102 18.13 45.06 10.90
CA LEU A 102 17.90 43.70 11.37
C LEU A 102 16.81 42.96 10.56
N ILE A 103 15.99 43.68 9.79
CA ILE A 103 14.97 43.09 8.91
C ILE A 103 15.65 42.29 7.77
N VAL A 104 16.79 42.74 7.26
CA VAL A 104 17.54 42.04 6.21
C VAL A 104 18.05 40.68 6.72
N ILE A 105 18.42 40.60 8.01
CA ILE A 105 18.86 39.35 8.65
C ILE A 105 17.69 38.36 8.81
N ALA A 106 16.45 38.83 8.90
CA ALA A 106 15.26 37.98 8.97
C ALA A 106 14.85 37.38 7.60
N VAL A 107 15.31 37.94 6.47
CA VAL A 107 14.96 37.46 5.12
C VAL A 107 15.61 36.11 4.80
N ILE A 108 16.88 35.91 5.16
CA ILE A 108 17.61 34.66 4.93
C ILE A 108 16.90 33.45 5.59
N PRO A 109 16.56 33.47 6.89
CA PRO A 109 15.89 32.35 7.53
C PRO A 109 14.42 32.20 7.10
N LEU A 110 13.73 33.28 6.67
CA LEU A 110 12.42 33.15 6.02
C LEU A 110 12.51 32.45 4.65
N ALA A 111 13.56 32.72 3.87
CA ALA A 111 13.84 31.99 2.64
C ALA A 111 14.15 30.51 2.91
N ILE A 112 14.92 30.20 3.96
CA ILE A 112 15.17 28.81 4.40
C ILE A 112 13.86 28.13 4.82
N LEU A 113 12.97 28.82 5.56
CA LEU A 113 11.65 28.32 5.93
C LEU A 113 10.80 28.04 4.67
N ALA A 114 10.75 28.99 3.73
CA ALA A 114 10.03 28.85 2.47
C ALA A 114 10.56 27.67 1.64
N ILE A 115 11.88 27.54 1.49
CA ILE A 115 12.53 26.39 0.84
C ILE A 115 12.16 25.09 1.58
N GLY A 116 12.11 25.09 2.92
CA GLY A 116 11.66 23.98 3.74
C GLY A 116 10.21 23.57 3.45
N LEU A 117 9.28 24.53 3.36
CA LEU A 117 7.88 24.28 2.96
C LEU A 117 7.77 23.77 1.52
N LEU A 118 8.47 24.39 0.56
CA LEU A 118 8.52 23.93 -0.83
C LEU A 118 9.11 22.51 -0.93
N SER A 119 10.12 22.19 -0.13
CA SER A 119 10.69 20.84 -0.08
C SER A 119 9.68 19.81 0.44
N ARG A 120 8.77 20.18 1.34
CA ARG A 120 7.67 19.30 1.79
C ARG A 120 6.59 19.10 0.73
N VAL A 121 6.28 20.12 -0.06
CA VAL A 121 5.36 19.96 -1.19
C VAL A 121 5.98 19.01 -2.23
N ARG A 122 7.29 19.11 -2.47
CA ARG A 122 8.02 18.14 -3.31
C ARG A 122 8.13 16.74 -2.68
N ALA A 123 8.15 16.64 -1.36
CA ALA A 123 8.15 15.36 -0.64
C ALA A 123 6.84 14.58 -0.77
N ARG A 124 5.84 15.08 -1.51
CA ARG A 124 4.64 14.32 -1.90
C ARG A 124 4.91 13.25 -2.96
N TYR A 125 6.00 13.39 -3.70
CA TYR A 125 6.39 12.47 -4.78
C TYR A 125 7.48 11.49 -4.33
N LEU A 126 7.48 10.31 -4.95
CA LEU A 126 8.50 9.31 -4.76
C LEU A 126 9.90 9.87 -5.06
N SER A 127 10.78 9.78 -4.07
CA SER A 127 12.13 10.35 -4.13
C SER A 127 13.12 9.53 -4.96
N LEU A 128 12.72 8.36 -5.45
CA LEU A 128 13.52 7.42 -6.23
C LEU A 128 12.67 6.94 -7.40
N THR A 129 13.20 6.97 -8.62
CA THR A 129 12.48 6.43 -9.78
C THR A 129 12.52 4.90 -9.78
N PRO A 130 11.53 4.20 -10.37
CA PRO A 130 11.54 2.74 -10.47
C PRO A 130 12.83 2.21 -11.13
N THR A 131 13.29 2.82 -12.23
CA THR A 131 14.54 2.43 -12.91
C THR A 131 15.76 2.60 -12.02
N ALA A 132 15.83 3.68 -11.23
CA ALA A 132 16.95 3.87 -10.29
C ALA A 132 16.92 2.83 -9.17
N PHE A 133 15.73 2.39 -8.75
CA PHE A 133 15.58 1.30 -7.79
C PHE A 133 15.99 -0.05 -8.37
N GLU A 134 15.61 -0.37 -9.61
CA GLU A 134 16.01 -1.60 -10.29
C GLU A 134 17.53 -1.73 -10.36
N LEU A 135 18.24 -0.63 -10.68
CA LEU A 135 19.70 -0.58 -10.64
C LEU A 135 20.30 -0.75 -9.24
N LEU A 136 19.59 -0.34 -8.18
CA LEU A 136 20.02 -0.60 -6.81
C LEU A 136 19.85 -2.08 -6.46
N LEU A 137 18.68 -2.65 -6.79
CA LEU A 137 18.38 -4.05 -6.53
C LEU A 137 19.35 -4.96 -7.30
N GLN A 138 19.66 -4.64 -8.56
CA GLN A 138 20.65 -5.37 -9.35
C GLN A 138 22.03 -5.35 -8.70
N ARG A 139 22.53 -4.17 -8.31
CA ARG A 139 23.83 -4.05 -7.60
C ARG A 139 23.87 -4.80 -6.29
N TRP A 140 22.74 -4.80 -5.55
CA TRP A 140 22.59 -5.60 -4.35
C TRP A 140 22.74 -7.10 -4.66
N CYS A 141 21.99 -7.59 -5.64
CA CYS A 141 22.02 -8.99 -6.08
C CYS A 141 23.43 -9.42 -6.54
N ASP A 142 24.13 -8.58 -7.30
CA ASP A 142 25.49 -8.86 -7.78
C ASP A 142 26.50 -8.96 -6.63
N THR A 143 26.28 -8.22 -5.54
CA THR A 143 27.22 -8.14 -4.42
C THR A 143 26.93 -9.16 -3.33
N HIS A 144 25.66 -9.30 -2.94
CA HIS A 144 25.22 -10.06 -1.76
C HIS A 144 24.34 -11.27 -2.11
N GLY A 145 23.97 -11.44 -3.38
CA GLY A 145 23.01 -12.45 -3.81
C GLY A 145 21.58 -11.93 -3.73
N ARG A 146 20.67 -12.72 -4.33
CA ARG A 146 19.24 -12.39 -4.36
C ARG A 146 18.67 -12.44 -2.94
N PRO A 147 17.88 -11.42 -2.51
CA PRO A 147 17.16 -11.48 -1.25
C PRO A 147 16.28 -12.74 -1.20
N GLU A 148 16.31 -13.43 -0.07
CA GLU A 148 15.42 -14.55 0.17
C GLU A 148 13.96 -14.11 0.07
N ARG A 149 13.08 -14.99 -0.40
CA ARG A 149 11.63 -14.76 -0.48
C ARG A 149 11.19 -13.58 -1.37
N LEU A 150 12.09 -12.98 -2.14
CA LEU A 150 11.74 -11.99 -3.16
C LEU A 150 11.06 -12.68 -4.35
N ILE A 151 9.81 -12.30 -4.60
CA ILE A 151 8.96 -12.75 -5.71
C ILE A 151 9.32 -11.98 -6.98
N ARG A 152 9.44 -12.68 -8.10
CA ARG A 152 9.57 -12.09 -9.43
C ARG A 152 8.37 -12.51 -10.25
N SER A 153 7.47 -11.58 -10.52
CA SER A 153 6.24 -11.85 -11.25
C SER A 153 6.40 -11.70 -12.76
N PRO A 154 5.61 -12.43 -13.57
CA PRO A 154 4.63 -13.45 -13.17
C PRO A 154 5.29 -14.82 -12.88
N MET A 155 5.06 -15.40 -11.70
CA MET A 155 5.61 -16.71 -11.31
C MET A 155 4.82 -17.90 -11.85
N LEU A 156 3.48 -17.81 -11.90
CA LEU A 156 2.59 -18.95 -12.19
C LEU A 156 2.32 -19.18 -13.67
N ALA A 157 2.77 -18.26 -14.55
CA ALA A 157 2.66 -18.46 -16.00
C ALA A 157 3.42 -19.72 -16.47
N GLU A 158 4.44 -20.15 -15.73
CA GLU A 158 5.31 -21.28 -16.10
C GLU A 158 4.80 -22.65 -15.60
N THR A 159 3.90 -22.70 -14.61
CA THR A 159 3.49 -23.95 -13.91
C THR A 159 2.02 -24.37 -14.16
N ALA A 160 1.35 -23.74 -15.13
CA ALA A 160 -0.09 -23.85 -15.39
C ALA A 160 -0.67 -25.29 -15.50
N PRO A 161 -0.05 -26.29 -16.16
CA PRO A 161 -0.71 -27.58 -16.44
C PRO A 161 -0.91 -28.48 -15.21
N GLN A 162 -0.04 -28.38 -14.20
CA GLN A 162 -0.13 -29.23 -13.00
C GLN A 162 -1.23 -28.76 -12.04
N LEU A 163 -1.47 -27.43 -11.98
CA LEU A 163 -2.51 -26.86 -11.12
C LEU A 163 -3.92 -27.33 -11.51
N GLU A 164 -4.20 -27.50 -12.80
CA GLU A 164 -5.56 -27.80 -13.30
C GLU A 164 -6.10 -29.16 -12.83
N THR A 165 -5.25 -30.15 -12.57
CA THR A 165 -5.70 -31.50 -12.20
C THR A 165 -6.18 -31.54 -10.74
N ASP A 166 -5.50 -30.79 -9.86
CA ASP A 166 -5.82 -30.79 -8.44
C ASP A 166 -7.00 -29.85 -8.11
N ILE A 167 -7.17 -28.77 -8.88
CA ILE A 167 -8.17 -27.72 -8.62
C ILE A 167 -9.61 -28.23 -8.75
N ALA A 168 -9.87 -29.23 -9.60
CA ALA A 168 -11.22 -29.76 -9.83
C ALA A 168 -11.86 -30.37 -8.57
N ASP A 169 -11.05 -30.81 -7.61
CA ASP A 169 -11.52 -31.41 -6.35
C ASP A 169 -11.75 -30.38 -5.23
N TYR A 170 -11.40 -29.10 -5.46
CA TYR A 170 -11.56 -28.04 -4.46
C TYR A 170 -12.89 -27.28 -4.63
N SER A 171 -13.55 -26.97 -3.52
CA SER A 171 -14.67 -26.02 -3.49
C SER A 171 -14.23 -24.71 -2.86
N PHE A 172 -14.34 -23.61 -3.60
CA PHE A 172 -14.01 -22.28 -3.09
C PHE A 172 -15.26 -21.60 -2.51
N ASP A 173 -15.22 -21.29 -1.22
CA ASP A 173 -16.27 -20.49 -0.55
C ASP A 173 -16.04 -18.99 -0.74
N ARG A 174 -14.82 -18.63 -1.14
CA ARG A 174 -14.31 -17.26 -1.17
C ARG A 174 -13.45 -17.04 -2.41
N ALA A 175 -13.47 -15.83 -2.94
CA ALA A 175 -12.61 -15.41 -4.04
C ALA A 175 -11.95 -14.07 -3.72
N VAL A 176 -10.64 -13.98 -3.95
CA VAL A 176 -9.87 -12.74 -3.95
C VAL A 176 -9.52 -12.40 -5.39
N ILE A 177 -10.14 -11.35 -5.93
CA ILE A 177 -9.93 -10.90 -7.30
C ILE A 177 -9.04 -9.65 -7.27
N CYS A 178 -7.89 -9.75 -7.93
CA CYS A 178 -6.89 -8.71 -7.99
C CYS A 178 -6.92 -7.96 -9.33
N ASP A 179 -6.44 -6.73 -9.37
CA ASP A 179 -6.14 -6.02 -10.61
C ASP A 179 -4.82 -6.50 -11.26
N ARG A 180 -3.79 -6.78 -10.46
CA ARG A 180 -2.43 -7.10 -10.94
C ARG A 180 -2.02 -8.55 -10.72
N PRO A 181 -1.31 -9.17 -11.68
CA PRO A 181 -0.73 -10.51 -11.51
C PRO A 181 0.24 -10.61 -10.32
N ASP A 182 1.00 -9.55 -10.07
CA ASP A 182 1.98 -9.50 -8.97
C ASP A 182 1.32 -9.68 -7.60
N THR A 183 0.12 -9.11 -7.42
CA THR A 183 -0.68 -9.25 -6.20
C THR A 183 -1.16 -10.70 -6.01
N VAL A 184 -1.52 -11.37 -7.11
CA VAL A 184 -1.91 -12.79 -7.09
C VAL A 184 -0.72 -13.67 -6.71
N ASP A 185 0.45 -13.46 -7.33
CA ASP A 185 1.67 -14.17 -6.98
C ASP A 185 2.07 -13.95 -5.53
N PHE A 186 1.93 -12.72 -5.04
CA PHE A 186 2.18 -12.39 -3.65
C PHE A 186 1.32 -13.21 -2.69
N LEU A 187 0.01 -13.29 -2.94
CA LEU A 187 -0.90 -14.06 -2.10
C LEU A 187 -0.63 -15.56 -2.20
N ILE A 188 -0.31 -16.07 -3.39
CA ILE A 188 -0.04 -17.49 -3.61
C ILE A 188 1.29 -17.93 -3.00
N ALA A 189 2.35 -17.13 -3.16
CA ALA A 189 3.66 -17.39 -2.56
C ALA A 189 3.62 -17.41 -1.03
N ASN A 190 2.63 -16.75 -0.42
CA ASN A 190 2.36 -16.77 1.01
C ASN A 190 1.24 -17.75 1.40
N GLN A 191 0.90 -18.71 0.53
CA GLN A 191 -0.09 -19.78 0.78
C GLN A 191 -1.47 -19.27 1.21
N PHE A 192 -1.81 -18.02 0.91
CA PHE A 192 -3.02 -17.37 1.39
C PHE A 192 -4.29 -18.10 0.94
N HIS A 193 -4.29 -18.55 -0.32
CA HIS A 193 -5.37 -19.32 -0.95
C HIS A 193 -5.67 -20.63 -0.21
N PHE A 194 -4.62 -21.32 0.24
CA PHE A 194 -4.74 -22.58 0.98
C PHE A 194 -5.22 -22.35 2.41
N GLU A 195 -4.63 -21.39 3.13
CA GLU A 195 -4.99 -21.10 4.52
C GLU A 195 -6.42 -20.55 4.70
N ASN A 196 -6.98 -19.93 3.66
CA ASN A 196 -8.28 -19.25 3.73
C ASN A 196 -9.39 -19.89 2.88
N ASN A 197 -9.12 -21.08 2.30
CA ASN A 197 -10.00 -21.76 1.35
C ASN A 197 -10.56 -20.81 0.28
N CYS A 198 -9.68 -20.05 -0.37
CA CYS A 198 -10.10 -19.02 -1.33
C CYS A 198 -9.38 -19.14 -2.67
N ALA A 199 -10.11 -18.86 -3.75
CA ALA A 199 -9.52 -18.70 -5.07
C ALA A 199 -8.83 -17.33 -5.15
N VAL A 200 -7.64 -17.28 -5.74
CA VAL A 200 -6.93 -16.01 -5.98
C VAL A 200 -6.62 -15.89 -7.46
N LEU A 201 -7.12 -14.83 -8.09
CA LEU A 201 -6.99 -14.60 -9.53
C LEU A 201 -7.05 -13.12 -9.87
N THR A 202 -6.62 -12.73 -11.06
CA THR A 202 -6.84 -11.38 -11.57
C THR A 202 -8.14 -11.30 -12.36
N VAL A 203 -8.63 -10.07 -12.54
CA VAL A 203 -9.79 -9.79 -13.39
C VAL A 203 -9.55 -10.15 -14.87
N ASP A 204 -8.31 -10.08 -15.32
CA ASP A 204 -7.92 -10.21 -16.74
C ASP A 204 -7.40 -11.60 -17.14
N GLY A 205 -7.55 -12.61 -16.27
CA GLY A 205 -7.26 -13.99 -16.68
C GLY A 205 -6.05 -14.66 -16.03
N TYR A 206 -5.41 -14.07 -15.04
CA TYR A 206 -4.24 -14.66 -14.38
C TYR A 206 -4.66 -15.42 -13.10
N PRO A 207 -4.11 -16.61 -12.81
CA PRO A 207 -3.17 -17.39 -13.64
C PRO A 207 -3.85 -18.03 -14.86
N SER A 208 -3.21 -17.96 -16.03
CA SER A 208 -3.82 -18.24 -17.35
C SER A 208 -4.38 -19.65 -17.56
N GLY A 209 -3.77 -20.68 -16.95
CA GLY A 209 -4.25 -22.07 -17.06
C GLY A 209 -5.60 -22.26 -16.37
N PRO A 210 -5.62 -22.32 -15.02
CA PRO A 210 -6.82 -22.68 -14.30
C PRO A 210 -7.88 -21.57 -14.25
N PHE A 211 -7.59 -20.36 -14.75
CA PHE A 211 -8.51 -19.22 -14.67
C PHE A 211 -9.93 -19.53 -15.14
N LYS A 212 -10.08 -20.13 -16.34
CA LYS A 212 -11.41 -20.40 -16.90
C LYS A 212 -12.19 -21.41 -16.06
N LEU A 213 -11.51 -22.44 -15.55
CA LEU A 213 -12.09 -23.46 -14.69
C LEU A 213 -12.55 -22.83 -13.36
N ILE A 214 -11.63 -22.13 -12.68
CA ILE A 214 -11.92 -21.46 -11.41
C ILE A 214 -13.06 -20.46 -11.58
N ARG A 215 -13.02 -19.60 -12.60
CA ARG A 215 -14.09 -18.62 -12.86
C ARG A 215 -15.44 -19.31 -13.04
N GLY A 216 -15.50 -20.42 -13.77
CA GLY A 216 -16.72 -21.21 -13.91
C GLY A 216 -17.25 -21.77 -12.58
N MET A 217 -16.35 -22.27 -11.72
CA MET A 217 -16.71 -22.77 -10.37
C MET A 217 -17.22 -21.64 -9.47
N LEU A 218 -16.55 -20.48 -9.48
CA LEU A 218 -16.96 -19.30 -8.71
C LEU A 218 -18.33 -18.80 -9.15
N GLN A 219 -18.62 -18.78 -10.45
CA GLN A 219 -19.93 -18.43 -10.97
C GLN A 219 -21.03 -19.38 -10.49
N GLN A 220 -20.74 -20.65 -10.28
CA GLN A 220 -21.76 -21.61 -9.85
C GLN A 220 -22.10 -21.50 -8.36
N ASN A 221 -21.24 -20.88 -7.54
CA ASN A 221 -21.45 -20.76 -6.10
C ASN A 221 -22.36 -19.56 -5.74
N PRO A 222 -23.59 -19.77 -5.23
CA PRO A 222 -24.49 -18.68 -4.84
C PRO A 222 -24.12 -17.99 -3.52
N GLU A 223 -23.35 -18.67 -2.65
CA GLU A 223 -22.92 -18.15 -1.34
C GLU A 223 -21.51 -17.55 -1.38
N LEU A 224 -20.94 -17.38 -2.58
CA LEU A 224 -19.58 -16.90 -2.77
C LEU A 224 -19.38 -15.51 -2.15
N GLN A 225 -18.38 -15.41 -1.28
CA GLN A 225 -17.86 -14.13 -0.83
C GLN A 225 -16.73 -13.67 -1.75
N VAL A 226 -16.91 -12.51 -2.37
CA VAL A 226 -15.91 -11.94 -3.28
C VAL A 226 -15.21 -10.77 -2.60
N VAL A 227 -13.89 -10.76 -2.65
CA VAL A 227 -13.03 -9.67 -2.15
C VAL A 227 -12.22 -9.13 -3.30
N THR A 228 -12.23 -7.81 -3.50
CA THR A 228 -11.39 -7.16 -4.52
C THR A 228 -10.18 -6.50 -3.90
N LEU A 229 -9.02 -6.67 -4.55
CA LEU A 229 -7.78 -5.97 -4.23
C LEU A 229 -7.29 -5.24 -5.46
N HIS A 230 -6.99 -3.96 -5.29
CA HIS A 230 -6.52 -3.13 -6.40
C HIS A 230 -5.63 -1.99 -5.93
N ASP A 231 -4.82 -1.50 -6.85
CA ASP A 231 -4.08 -0.26 -6.75
C ASP A 231 -5.05 0.93 -6.76
N CYS A 232 -4.60 2.06 -6.22
CA CYS A 232 -5.34 3.31 -6.27
C CYS A 232 -5.18 3.97 -7.65
N THR A 233 -5.87 3.39 -8.63
CA THR A 233 -5.96 3.83 -10.03
C THR A 233 -7.45 3.92 -10.43
N PRO A 234 -7.80 4.65 -11.51
CA PRO A 234 -9.17 4.67 -12.02
C PRO A 234 -9.73 3.28 -12.30
N GLU A 235 -8.94 2.42 -12.95
CA GLU A 235 -9.31 1.04 -13.29
C GLU A 235 -9.46 0.18 -12.04
N GLY A 236 -8.53 0.33 -11.08
CA GLY A 236 -8.56 -0.37 -9.80
C GLY A 236 -9.81 0.00 -8.99
N CYS A 237 -10.08 1.28 -8.78
CA CYS A 237 -11.25 1.75 -8.03
C CYS A 237 -12.60 1.38 -8.69
N ALA A 238 -12.60 1.05 -9.99
CA ALA A 238 -13.76 0.55 -10.71
C ALA A 238 -13.92 -0.98 -10.65
N LEU A 239 -12.91 -1.71 -10.15
CA LEU A 239 -12.82 -3.17 -10.23
C LEU A 239 -14.02 -3.88 -9.62
N ALA A 240 -14.42 -3.52 -8.40
CA ALA A 240 -15.56 -4.12 -7.72
C ALA A 240 -16.85 -3.97 -8.53
N HIS A 241 -17.07 -2.80 -9.12
CA HIS A 241 -18.23 -2.54 -9.96
C HIS A 241 -18.15 -3.29 -11.30
N ARG A 242 -16.97 -3.34 -11.94
CA ARG A 242 -16.74 -4.11 -13.16
C ARG A 242 -17.10 -5.58 -12.93
N ILE A 243 -16.57 -6.20 -11.89
CA ILE A 243 -16.84 -7.61 -11.55
C ILE A 243 -18.33 -7.85 -11.24
N ALA A 244 -18.97 -6.90 -10.57
CA ALA A 244 -20.40 -6.99 -10.25
C ALA A 244 -21.27 -6.97 -11.52
N THR A 245 -20.93 -6.14 -12.50
CA THR A 245 -21.78 -5.86 -13.67
C THR A 245 -21.41 -6.66 -14.91
N ASP A 246 -20.17 -7.10 -15.04
CA ASP A 246 -19.68 -7.84 -16.19
C ASP A 246 -20.37 -9.21 -16.29
N PRO A 247 -21.04 -9.53 -17.42
CA PRO A 247 -21.68 -10.82 -17.66
C PRO A 247 -20.70 -12.00 -17.62
N GLU A 248 -19.43 -11.79 -17.95
CA GLU A 248 -18.40 -12.83 -17.86
C GLU A 248 -17.95 -13.13 -16.43
N TRP A 249 -18.32 -12.26 -15.48
CA TRP A 249 -18.09 -12.44 -14.06
C TRP A 249 -19.38 -12.80 -13.36
N PHE A 250 -20.09 -11.85 -12.77
CA PHE A 250 -21.29 -12.13 -12.00
C PHE A 250 -22.57 -11.49 -12.56
N GLY A 251 -22.47 -10.65 -13.59
CA GLY A 251 -23.61 -10.22 -14.41
C GLY A 251 -24.80 -9.64 -13.64
N GLY A 252 -24.53 -8.90 -12.56
CA GLY A 252 -25.56 -8.28 -11.70
C GLY A 252 -26.20 -9.23 -10.68
N ARG A 253 -25.64 -10.41 -10.45
CA ARG A 253 -26.09 -11.31 -9.37
C ARG A 253 -25.92 -10.65 -8.01
N LYS A 254 -26.85 -10.97 -7.10
CA LYS A 254 -26.80 -10.55 -5.69
C LYS A 254 -25.72 -11.35 -4.95
N LEU A 255 -24.47 -10.95 -5.15
CA LEU A 255 -23.32 -11.49 -4.42
C LEU A 255 -22.77 -10.42 -3.48
N ARG A 256 -22.12 -10.87 -2.42
CA ARG A 256 -21.43 -9.97 -1.51
C ARG A 256 -20.03 -9.69 -2.06
N ILE A 257 -19.84 -8.48 -2.55
CA ILE A 257 -18.55 -8.00 -3.06
C ILE A 257 -18.00 -6.98 -2.05
N LEU A 258 -16.86 -7.34 -1.45
CA LEU A 258 -16.13 -6.51 -0.50
C LEU A 258 -14.96 -5.85 -1.20
N ASP A 259 -14.97 -4.53 -1.25
CA ASP A 259 -13.84 -3.78 -1.81
C ASP A 259 -12.79 -3.46 -0.75
N LEU A 260 -11.64 -4.14 -0.83
CA LEU A 260 -10.48 -3.94 0.04
C LEU A 260 -9.30 -3.24 -0.63
N GLY A 261 -9.44 -2.88 -1.91
CA GLY A 261 -8.41 -2.17 -2.64
C GLY A 261 -8.14 -0.79 -2.05
N LEU A 262 -7.03 -0.19 -2.50
CA LEU A 262 -6.60 1.10 -2.02
C LEU A 262 -7.42 2.21 -2.69
N ARG A 263 -8.16 2.99 -1.90
CA ARG A 263 -8.95 4.14 -2.38
C ARG A 263 -8.28 5.48 -2.06
N PRO A 264 -8.61 6.58 -2.77
CA PRO A 264 -7.97 7.88 -2.56
C PRO A 264 -8.05 8.39 -1.11
N ASP A 265 -9.19 8.18 -0.44
CA ASP A 265 -9.36 8.55 0.98
C ASP A 265 -8.31 7.89 1.89
N GLN A 266 -7.89 6.68 1.53
CA GLN A 266 -6.90 5.88 2.25
C GLN A 266 -5.48 6.18 1.78
N ALA A 267 -5.28 6.48 0.50
CA ALA A 267 -4.00 6.87 -0.09
C ALA A 267 -3.39 8.07 0.66
N MET A 268 -4.22 8.98 1.18
CA MET A 268 -3.78 10.13 1.99
C MET A 268 -2.93 9.74 3.22
N ALA A 269 -3.09 8.53 3.77
CA ALA A 269 -2.25 8.04 4.86
C ALA A 269 -0.80 7.78 4.44
N PHE A 270 -0.55 7.62 3.14
CA PHE A 270 0.75 7.32 2.53
C PHE A 270 1.36 8.53 1.80
N SER A 271 1.02 9.75 2.26
CA SER A 271 1.54 11.00 1.68
C SER A 271 3.06 10.94 1.51
N GLY A 272 3.53 11.17 0.28
CA GLY A 272 4.95 11.07 -0.06
C GLY A 272 5.37 9.82 -0.84
N SER A 273 4.41 8.93 -1.10
CA SER A 273 4.63 7.75 -1.95
C SER A 273 3.82 7.80 -3.24
N PHE A 274 3.28 8.97 -3.61
CA PHE A 274 2.40 9.09 -4.77
C PHE A 274 3.19 9.10 -6.07
N SER A 275 2.66 8.39 -7.04
CA SER A 275 3.04 8.48 -8.44
C SER A 275 2.13 9.48 -9.15
N ALA A 276 2.61 10.10 -10.22
CA ALA A 276 1.72 10.84 -11.11
C ALA A 276 0.70 9.87 -11.72
N ALA A 277 -0.55 10.31 -11.89
CA ALA A 277 -1.51 9.55 -12.66
C ALA A 277 -1.02 9.38 -14.11
N ILE A 278 -1.24 8.18 -14.67
CA ILE A 278 -1.20 8.03 -16.12
C ILE A 278 -2.50 8.67 -16.62
N PRO A 279 -2.46 9.58 -17.61
CA PRO A 279 -3.69 10.16 -18.16
C PRO A 279 -4.58 9.04 -18.70
N ALA A 280 -5.62 8.68 -17.95
CA ALA A 280 -6.71 7.89 -18.46
C ALA A 280 -7.62 8.84 -19.28
N GLU A 281 -8.21 8.33 -20.37
CA GLU A 281 -9.33 9.03 -21.00
C GLU A 281 -10.38 9.34 -19.93
N GLU A 282 -11.05 10.50 -20.03
CA GLU A 282 -12.09 10.98 -19.11
C GLU A 282 -13.19 9.93 -18.94
N MET A 283 -12.96 8.98 -18.05
CA MET A 283 -13.89 7.94 -17.71
C MET A 283 -14.12 8.15 -16.22
N GLN A 284 -15.29 8.69 -15.88
CA GLN A 284 -15.82 8.61 -14.53
C GLN A 284 -16.53 7.26 -14.43
N PRO A 285 -15.89 6.21 -13.90
CA PRO A 285 -16.55 4.93 -13.77
C PRO A 285 -17.68 5.11 -12.75
N PRO A 286 -18.83 4.44 -12.94
CA PRO A 286 -20.04 4.60 -12.12
C PRO A 286 -19.89 4.25 -10.61
N ALA A 287 -18.68 3.98 -10.11
CA ALA A 287 -18.39 3.63 -8.71
C ALA A 287 -17.32 4.52 -8.04
N ILE A 288 -16.86 5.59 -8.71
CA ILE A 288 -15.86 6.52 -8.17
C ILE A 288 -16.55 7.81 -7.73
N ARG A 289 -16.31 8.23 -6.50
CA ARG A 289 -16.88 9.49 -5.99
C ARG A 289 -16.23 10.70 -6.68
N PRO A 290 -16.93 11.83 -6.88
CA PRO A 290 -16.36 12.98 -7.57
C PRO A 290 -15.04 13.50 -6.97
N HIS A 291 -14.87 13.43 -5.64
CA HIS A 291 -13.62 13.84 -4.99
C HIS A 291 -12.49 12.82 -5.17
N GLU A 292 -12.81 11.53 -5.25
CA GLU A 292 -11.87 10.45 -5.57
C GLU A 292 -11.37 10.61 -7.00
N ALA A 293 -12.28 10.86 -7.95
CA ALA A 293 -11.95 11.09 -9.37
C ALA A 293 -10.97 12.26 -9.53
N LYS A 294 -11.19 13.36 -8.79
CA LYS A 294 -10.26 14.50 -8.78
C LYS A 294 -8.86 14.10 -8.32
N TRP A 295 -8.74 13.26 -7.29
CA TRP A 295 -7.44 12.79 -6.81
C TRP A 295 -6.77 11.86 -7.83
N LEU A 296 -7.55 10.95 -8.42
CA LEU A 296 -7.09 9.98 -9.41
C LEU A 296 -6.64 10.60 -10.73
N ASN A 297 -7.10 11.81 -11.05
CA ASN A 297 -6.61 12.58 -12.19
C ASN A 297 -5.17 13.07 -12.02
N ASP A 298 -4.75 13.30 -10.78
CA ASP A 298 -3.43 13.86 -10.46
C ASP A 298 -2.45 12.76 -10.00
N PHE A 299 -2.96 11.74 -9.31
CA PHE A 299 -2.15 10.77 -8.58
C PHE A 299 -2.58 9.32 -8.79
N SER A 300 -1.62 8.43 -8.62
CA SER A 300 -1.82 6.99 -8.51
C SER A 300 -0.98 6.44 -7.35
N LEU A 301 -1.40 5.30 -6.79
CA LEU A 301 -0.66 4.64 -5.72
C LEU A 301 -0.84 3.12 -5.76
N GLY A 302 0.25 2.37 -5.83
CA GLY A 302 0.21 0.91 -5.80
C GLY A 302 -0.14 0.37 -4.42
N LEU A 303 -0.86 -0.75 -4.38
CA LEU A 303 -1.21 -1.49 -3.16
C LEU A 303 0.03 -1.93 -2.38
N ALA A 304 1.14 -2.19 -3.08
CA ALA A 304 2.43 -2.54 -2.52
C ALA A 304 3.06 -1.46 -1.61
N VAL A 305 2.46 -0.26 -1.51
CA VAL A 305 2.83 0.73 -0.48
C VAL A 305 2.53 0.22 0.93
N ILE A 306 1.53 -0.66 1.06
CA ILE A 306 1.19 -1.35 2.31
C ILE A 306 2.24 -2.44 2.54
N ARG A 307 2.76 -2.56 3.75
CA ARG A 307 3.73 -3.62 4.05
C ARG A 307 3.10 -5.01 3.87
N PRO A 308 3.86 -6.01 3.37
CA PRO A 308 3.37 -7.37 3.15
C PRO A 308 2.57 -7.98 4.30
N GLU A 309 3.12 -7.93 5.51
CA GLU A 309 2.46 -8.48 6.71
C GLU A 309 1.13 -7.79 7.02
N ALA A 310 1.11 -6.45 6.95
CA ALA A 310 -0.10 -5.66 7.19
C ALA A 310 -1.17 -5.95 6.12
N MET A 311 -0.75 -6.11 4.87
CA MET A 311 -1.65 -6.48 3.77
C MET A 311 -2.28 -7.85 4.01
N LEU A 312 -1.49 -8.90 4.24
CA LEU A 312 -1.99 -10.26 4.49
C LEU A 312 -2.95 -10.28 5.69
N LYS A 313 -2.55 -9.66 6.80
CA LYS A 313 -3.36 -9.57 8.02
C LYS A 313 -4.68 -8.87 7.76
N ARG A 314 -4.68 -7.79 6.98
CA ARG A 314 -5.90 -7.02 6.67
C ARG A 314 -6.86 -7.82 5.79
N VAL A 315 -6.36 -8.48 4.74
CA VAL A 315 -7.19 -9.32 3.87
C VAL A 315 -7.78 -10.49 4.67
N PHE A 316 -6.97 -11.15 5.51
CA PHE A 316 -7.43 -12.20 6.42
C PHE A 316 -8.55 -11.72 7.36
N GLN A 317 -8.34 -10.59 8.04
CA GLN A 317 -9.31 -10.03 8.98
C GLN A 317 -10.63 -9.66 8.29
N ALA A 318 -10.55 -9.04 7.12
CA ALA A 318 -11.72 -8.62 6.37
C ALA A 318 -12.55 -9.80 5.84
N ILE A 319 -11.88 -10.86 5.36
CA ILE A 319 -12.55 -12.10 4.95
C ILE A 319 -13.27 -12.72 6.14
N ASN A 320 -12.59 -12.90 7.28
CA ASN A 320 -13.12 -13.64 8.42
C ASN A 320 -14.14 -12.86 9.25
N ARG A 321 -14.01 -11.54 9.38
CA ARG A 321 -15.02 -10.71 10.06
C ARG A 321 -16.37 -10.77 9.38
N ASN A 322 -16.34 -10.82 8.05
CA ASN A 322 -17.54 -10.80 7.23
C ASN A 322 -18.22 -12.17 7.15
N ALA A 323 -17.48 -13.27 7.33
CA ALA A 323 -18.06 -14.60 7.50
C ALA A 323 -18.93 -14.72 8.76
N ALA A 324 -18.67 -13.90 9.80
CA ALA A 324 -19.40 -13.95 11.07
C ALA A 324 -20.72 -13.15 11.08
N GLN A 325 -21.03 -12.40 10.02
CA GLN A 325 -22.30 -11.69 9.90
C GLN A 325 -23.26 -12.51 9.03
N PRO A 326 -24.22 -13.26 9.62
CA PRO A 326 -25.25 -13.92 8.84
C PRO A 326 -26.08 -12.87 8.09
N SER A 327 -26.39 -13.15 6.83
CA SER A 327 -27.29 -12.35 6.00
C SER A 327 -28.61 -12.13 6.74
N THR A 328 -28.82 -10.91 7.23
CA THR A 328 -29.99 -10.49 8.01
C THR A 328 -31.31 -10.57 7.24
N GLU A 329 -31.29 -11.00 5.98
CA GLU A 329 -32.49 -11.25 5.18
C GLU A 329 -33.17 -12.59 5.50
N ALA A 330 -32.47 -13.58 6.07
CA ALA A 330 -33.08 -14.88 6.38
C ALA A 330 -33.93 -14.89 7.67
N THR A 331 -33.76 -13.90 8.56
CA THR A 331 -34.48 -13.84 9.85
C THR A 331 -35.72 -12.96 9.82
N ALA A 332 -35.93 -12.17 8.77
CA ALA A 332 -37.12 -11.30 8.66
C ALA A 332 -38.39 -12.06 8.19
N GLU A 333 -38.24 -13.23 7.56
CA GLU A 333 -39.38 -14.04 7.09
C GLU A 333 -39.92 -15.02 8.14
N ALA A 334 -39.21 -15.24 9.24
CA ALA A 334 -39.65 -16.13 10.33
C ALA A 334 -40.41 -15.42 11.47
N ALA A 335 -40.47 -14.08 11.46
CA ALA A 335 -41.15 -13.29 12.50
C ALA A 335 -42.49 -12.73 12.02
N GLY A 336 -43.33 -13.58 11.42
CA GLY A 336 -44.74 -13.29 11.20
C GLY A 336 -45.59 -13.72 12.39
N ALA A 337 -45.78 -12.85 13.40
CA ALA A 337 -46.99 -12.86 14.24
C ALA A 337 -47.07 -11.64 15.20
N SER A 338 -48.16 -10.88 15.04
CA SER A 338 -48.89 -10.07 16.03
C SER A 338 -48.30 -8.77 16.64
N ALA A 339 -48.65 -7.66 15.97
CA ALA A 339 -49.35 -6.45 16.46
C ALA A 339 -48.67 -5.46 17.46
N PRO A 340 -49.19 -4.22 17.63
CA PRO A 340 -49.63 -3.23 16.64
C PRO A 340 -48.95 -1.84 16.81
N MET A 341 -49.00 -1.04 15.73
CA MET A 341 -48.74 0.42 15.69
C MET A 341 -49.81 1.22 16.48
N PRO A 342 -49.51 2.45 16.92
CA PRO A 342 -49.80 3.65 16.10
C PRO A 342 -48.60 4.63 16.14
N TRP A 343 -48.26 5.36 15.10
CA TRP A 343 -49.02 6.48 14.52
C TRP A 343 -48.64 6.74 13.04
N ILE A 344 -49.67 7.05 12.26
CA ILE A 344 -49.69 7.54 10.87
C ILE A 344 -49.45 9.07 10.92
N ILE A 345 -48.78 9.73 9.95
CA ILE A 345 -49.40 10.42 8.80
C ILE A 345 -48.36 10.73 7.70
N PRO A 346 -48.77 10.72 6.41
CA PRO A 346 -47.91 10.52 5.24
C PRO A 346 -47.80 11.73 4.30
N LEU A 347 -46.74 11.78 3.49
CA LEU A 347 -46.64 12.41 2.17
C LEU A 347 -45.54 11.61 1.43
N GLY A 348 -45.74 10.87 0.34
CA GLY A 348 -46.54 11.14 -0.85
C GLY A 348 -45.57 11.48 -2.00
N GLY A 349 -45.23 10.50 -2.84
CA GLY A 349 -44.45 10.73 -4.07
C GLY A 349 -43.67 9.50 -4.53
N GLY A 350 -44.19 8.81 -5.55
CA GLY A 350 -43.75 7.50 -6.01
C GLY A 350 -42.47 7.47 -6.83
N GLY A 351 -41.94 6.25 -6.96
CA GLY A 351 -40.75 5.94 -7.75
C GLY A 351 -40.30 4.51 -7.49
N SER A 352 -41.16 3.53 -7.77
CA SER A 352 -40.81 2.11 -7.74
C SER A 352 -39.91 1.76 -8.93
N GLY A 353 -38.61 1.97 -8.77
CA GLY A 353 -37.57 1.31 -9.55
C GLY A 353 -37.04 0.15 -8.73
N SER A 354 -37.54 -1.06 -8.99
CA SER A 354 -36.96 -2.30 -8.47
C SER A 354 -35.66 -2.59 -9.23
N GLY A 355 -34.60 -1.86 -8.87
CA GLY A 355 -33.24 -2.17 -9.27
C GLY A 355 -32.71 -3.31 -8.41
N ASN A 356 -32.33 -4.42 -9.04
CA ASN A 356 -31.54 -5.47 -8.41
C ASN A 356 -30.12 -4.93 -8.15
N ASP A 357 -29.95 -4.15 -7.10
CA ASP A 357 -28.64 -3.58 -6.77
C ASP A 357 -27.84 -4.58 -5.93
N SER A 358 -26.76 -5.11 -6.51
CA SER A 358 -25.70 -5.80 -5.77
C SER A 358 -25.12 -4.83 -4.73
N VAL A 359 -25.06 -5.25 -3.46
CA VAL A 359 -24.50 -4.43 -2.39
C VAL A 359 -22.97 -4.54 -2.43
N VAL A 360 -22.32 -3.50 -2.96
CA VAL A 360 -20.87 -3.32 -2.84
C VAL A 360 -20.59 -2.70 -1.47
N GLU A 361 -19.97 -3.46 -0.58
CA GLU A 361 -19.63 -3.00 0.76
C GLU A 361 -18.19 -2.44 0.76
N PHE A 362 -18.04 -1.19 1.20
CA PHE A 362 -16.75 -0.52 1.32
C PHE A 362 -16.25 -0.57 2.75
N ASP A 363 -15.21 -1.38 3.04
CA ASP A 363 -14.59 -1.39 4.38
C ASP A 363 -13.55 -0.27 4.52
N GLN A 364 -14.02 0.93 4.91
CA GLN A 364 -13.17 2.09 5.12
C GLN A 364 -12.45 2.11 6.48
N GLN A 365 -12.91 1.34 7.49
CA GLN A 365 -12.46 1.50 8.87
C GLN A 365 -11.19 0.73 9.22
N SER A 366 -10.83 -0.32 8.48
CA SER A 366 -9.69 -1.18 8.82
C SER A 366 -8.31 -0.54 8.55
N LEU A 367 -8.19 0.44 7.66
CA LEU A 367 -6.88 1.02 7.26
C LEU A 367 -6.29 2.04 8.23
N MET A 368 -7.11 2.74 9.01
CA MET A 368 -6.65 3.89 9.80
C MET A 368 -5.99 3.49 11.13
N GLN A 369 -6.14 2.25 11.59
CA GLN A 369 -5.72 1.82 12.93
C GLN A 369 -4.22 1.48 13.05
N ASP A 370 -3.55 1.05 11.96
CA ASP A 370 -2.14 0.64 12.01
C ASP A 370 -1.14 1.81 12.04
N LYS A 371 -1.58 3.04 11.75
CA LYS A 371 -0.73 4.24 11.80
C LYS A 371 -0.16 4.51 13.21
N VAL A 372 -0.84 4.00 14.25
CA VAL A 372 -0.45 4.23 15.66
C VAL A 372 0.72 3.33 16.07
N ARG A 373 0.96 2.20 15.41
CA ARG A 373 1.98 1.22 15.83
C ARG A 373 3.33 1.42 15.15
N ASP A 374 3.33 1.90 13.92
CA ASP A 374 4.55 2.14 13.12
C ASP A 374 5.39 3.37 13.55
N GLY A 375 4.86 4.20 14.46
CA GLY A 375 5.54 5.37 15.01
C GLY A 375 6.51 5.06 16.15
N ASP A 376 6.19 4.05 16.96
CA ASP A 376 6.84 3.85 18.27
C ASP A 376 7.92 2.75 18.24
N ASP A 377 7.78 1.72 17.40
CA ASP A 377 8.68 0.53 17.42
C ASP A 377 10.06 0.73 16.73
N LEU A 378 10.41 1.95 16.33
CA LEU A 378 11.67 2.24 15.60
C LEU A 378 12.58 3.29 16.26
N ILE A 379 12.21 3.82 17.42
CA ILE A 379 13.06 4.77 18.17
C ILE A 379 14.16 4.05 18.96
N ASP A 380 14.03 2.76 19.26
CA ASP A 380 15.03 2.01 20.04
C ASP A 380 16.22 1.47 19.22
N GLY A 381 16.20 1.62 17.89
CA GLY A 381 17.25 1.07 16.99
C GLY A 381 18.32 2.07 16.54
N LEU A 382 18.17 3.36 16.84
CA LEU A 382 19.18 4.38 16.56
C LEU A 382 19.81 4.79 17.88
N GLY A 383 20.91 4.13 18.23
CA GLY A 383 21.77 4.51 19.34
C GLY A 383 22.07 6.01 19.28
N VAL A 384 21.41 6.76 20.14
CA VAL A 384 21.80 8.12 20.50
C VAL A 384 22.97 7.93 21.46
N ASP A 385 24.18 7.85 20.92
CA ASP A 385 25.38 7.89 21.73
C ASP A 385 25.48 9.28 22.36
N SER A 386 25.21 9.30 23.65
CA SER A 386 25.44 10.39 24.57
C SER A 386 26.87 10.91 24.44
N PHE A 387 27.00 12.21 24.18
CA PHE A 387 28.25 12.93 24.39
C PHE A 387 28.64 12.83 25.88
N GLY A 388 29.82 12.27 26.11
CA GLY A 388 30.57 12.29 27.36
C GLY A 388 32.06 12.25 27.02
#